data_AF-A0A934QMA3-F1
#
_entry.id   AF-A0A934QMA3-F1
#
_cell.length_a   1.000
_cell.length_b   1.000
_cell.length_c   1.000
_cell.angle_alpha   90.00
_cell.angle_beta   90.00
_cell.angle_gamma   90.00
#
_symmetry.space_group_name_H-M   'P 1'
#
loop_
_entity.id
_entity.type
_entity.pdbx_description
1 polymer ?
#
loop_
_entity_poly.entity_id
_entity_poly.type
_entity_poly.pdbx_seq_one_letter_code
_entity_poly.pdbx_strand_id
1 'polypeptide(L)'
;MTGPPWTLPSDPVHRLAIAKGYPYDAPANSYLFRDGRAQPLSDAQGSDLWAGRWAVLGHGSNRAPGQLARKFAHFQGTDSEIPVTYVWLDGYDVVYSAHVTAYGAIASNLTYAPGCRVRVALTWLTDRQLVRMHETEGSYAFGRLDGVDIQTDAGPEAADTDVHMYLSDHGCLLDDGAPVGIQAVRAQGRSHRVLDQPGVQELVRHKLSGAGDLDTFILHAIADPDTRMQRIRQLQAHAQPSHVPHFVPL
;
A
#
# COMPACT_ATOMS: atom_id res chain seq x y z
N MET A 1 9.23 23.51 -1.47
CA MET A 1 10.41 22.63 -1.25
C MET A 1 9.90 21.34 -0.66
N THR A 2 10.07 20.20 -1.33
CA THR A 2 9.76 18.89 -0.76
C THR A 2 10.82 18.57 0.29
N GLY A 3 10.41 18.31 1.54
CA GLY A 3 11.37 18.08 2.62
C GLY A 3 12.09 16.73 2.47
N PRO A 4 13.17 16.49 3.24
CA PRO A 4 14.01 15.31 3.08
C PRO A 4 13.20 14.00 3.19
N PRO A 5 13.65 12.93 2.49
CA PRO A 5 13.03 11.62 2.63
C PRO A 5 13.09 11.15 4.08
N TRP A 6 12.08 10.39 4.50
CA TRP A 6 12.06 9.80 5.83
C TRP A 6 13.17 8.76 5.96
N THR A 7 13.96 8.86 7.03
CA THR A 7 15.07 7.95 7.29
C THR A 7 14.62 6.81 8.20
N LEU A 8 14.95 5.58 7.81
CA LEU A 8 14.73 4.41 8.64
C LEU A 8 15.57 4.52 9.95
N PRO A 9 15.00 4.23 11.13
CA PRO A 9 15.74 4.23 12.39
C PRO A 9 16.98 3.33 12.34
N SER A 10 18.03 3.68 13.10
CA SER A 10 19.25 2.86 13.19
C SER A 10 19.08 1.63 14.08
N ASP A 11 18.22 1.71 15.09
CA ASP A 11 17.97 0.66 16.07
C ASP A 11 17.25 -0.58 15.45
N PRO A 12 17.78 -1.80 15.65
CA PRO A 12 17.18 -3.03 15.14
C PRO A 12 15.74 -3.28 15.59
N VAL A 13 15.38 -2.94 16.84
CA VAL A 13 14.04 -3.18 17.38
C VAL A 13 13.00 -2.35 16.62
N HIS A 14 13.28 -1.07 16.39
CA HIS A 14 12.42 -0.21 15.59
C HIS A 14 12.36 -0.63 14.12
N ARG A 15 13.48 -1.07 13.52
CA ARG A 15 13.49 -1.60 12.15
C ARG A 15 12.57 -2.80 12.00
N LEU A 16 12.64 -3.74 12.93
CA LEU A 16 11.79 -4.92 12.95
C LEU A 16 10.31 -4.55 13.13
N ALA A 17 10.00 -3.62 14.03
CA ALA A 17 8.63 -3.13 14.22
C ALA A 17 8.06 -2.50 12.94
N ILE A 18 8.87 -1.75 12.19
CA ILE A 18 8.47 -1.19 10.89
C ILE A 18 8.27 -2.29 9.84
N ALA A 19 9.23 -3.22 9.71
CA ALA A 19 9.18 -4.29 8.72
C ALA A 19 7.97 -5.23 8.92
N LYS A 20 7.73 -5.65 10.17
CA LYS A 20 6.66 -6.56 10.58
C LYS A 20 5.32 -5.86 10.73
N GLY A 21 5.32 -4.54 10.85
CA GLY A 21 4.11 -3.75 11.06
C GLY A 21 3.30 -3.52 9.78
N TYR A 22 3.86 -3.70 8.59
CA TYR A 22 3.15 -3.50 7.32
C TYR A 22 1.86 -4.36 7.23
N PRO A 23 0.75 -3.91 6.61
CA PRO A 23 0.51 -2.58 6.01
C PRO A 23 0.15 -1.48 7.03
N TYR A 24 0.54 -1.66 8.29
CA TYR A 24 0.32 -0.79 9.46
C TYR A 24 -1.13 -0.66 9.86
N ASP A 25 -1.34 -0.29 11.13
CA ASP A 25 -2.69 -0.04 11.64
C ASP A 25 -3.35 1.12 10.89
N ALA A 26 -4.61 0.90 10.54
CA ALA A 26 -5.43 1.87 9.84
C ALA A 26 -6.81 1.94 10.49
N PRO A 27 -7.39 3.14 10.62
CA PRO A 27 -8.75 3.29 11.12
C PRO A 27 -9.75 2.45 10.32
N ALA A 28 -10.73 1.86 11.00
CA ALA A 28 -11.79 1.10 10.33
C ALA A 28 -12.69 1.99 9.46
N ASN A 29 -12.84 3.26 9.83
CA ASN A 29 -13.67 4.25 9.15
C ASN A 29 -12.79 5.25 8.40
N SER A 30 -13.40 5.94 7.43
CA SER A 30 -12.78 7.08 6.76
C SER A 30 -12.35 8.15 7.77
N TYR A 31 -11.25 8.83 7.48
CA TYR A 31 -10.60 9.75 8.40
C TYR A 31 -9.95 10.92 7.66
N LEU A 32 -9.78 12.03 8.36
CA LEU A 32 -8.92 13.13 7.91
C LEU A 32 -7.54 12.92 8.50
N PHE A 33 -6.52 12.76 7.66
CA PHE A 33 -5.14 12.90 8.10
C PHE A 33 -4.80 14.39 8.17
N ARG A 34 -4.32 14.86 9.33
CA ARG A 34 -3.86 16.23 9.52
C ARG A 34 -2.78 16.28 10.61
N ASP A 35 -1.68 16.95 10.29
CA ASP A 35 -0.55 17.21 11.20
C ASP A 35 -0.03 15.94 11.90
N GLY A 36 0.13 14.86 11.12
CA GLY A 36 0.65 13.59 11.60
C GLY A 36 -0.37 12.71 12.34
N ARG A 37 -1.64 13.10 12.39
CA ARG A 37 -2.68 12.39 13.14
C ARG A 37 -3.89 12.08 12.26
N ALA A 38 -4.55 10.96 12.55
CA ALA A 38 -5.89 10.70 12.03
C ALA A 38 -6.93 11.35 12.94
N GLN A 39 -7.90 12.01 12.32
CA GLN A 39 -9.05 12.64 12.96
C GLN A 39 -10.33 12.09 12.30
N PRO A 40 -11.46 12.05 13.01
CA PRO A 40 -12.73 11.69 12.39
C PRO A 40 -13.01 12.60 11.17
N LEU A 41 -13.37 11.98 10.05
CA LEU A 41 -13.93 12.72 8.92
C LEU A 41 -15.37 13.09 9.29
N SER A 42 -15.75 14.36 9.18
CA SER A 42 -17.09 14.82 9.58
C SER A 42 -17.86 15.36 8.38
N ASP A 43 -19.17 15.13 8.37
CA ASP A 43 -20.07 15.61 7.31
C ASP A 43 -20.18 17.14 7.28
N ALA A 44 -19.71 17.83 8.33
CA ALA A 44 -19.65 19.29 8.41
C ALA A 44 -18.52 19.89 7.55
N GLN A 45 -17.61 19.06 7.02
CA GLN A 45 -16.56 19.52 6.12
C GLN A 45 -17.18 19.85 4.75
N GLY A 46 -17.08 21.11 4.34
CA GLY A 46 -17.67 21.61 3.09
C GLY A 46 -17.03 20.99 1.83
N SER A 47 -17.65 21.27 0.68
CA SER A 47 -17.21 20.81 -0.65
C SER A 47 -15.73 21.10 -0.96
N ASP A 48 -15.19 22.16 -0.36
CA ASP A 48 -13.81 22.61 -0.54
C ASP A 48 -12.78 21.56 -0.09
N LEU A 49 -13.16 20.64 0.81
CA LEU A 49 -12.26 19.56 1.21
C LEU A 49 -11.88 18.65 0.04
N TRP A 50 -12.75 18.52 -0.95
CA TRP A 50 -12.62 17.59 -2.07
C TRP A 50 -12.13 18.26 -3.36
N ALA A 51 -12.30 19.58 -3.47
CA ALA A 51 -12.03 20.33 -4.69
C ALA A 51 -10.56 20.24 -5.11
N GLY A 52 -10.32 19.94 -6.40
CA GLY A 52 -8.99 19.91 -7.00
C GLY A 52 -8.06 18.83 -6.46
N ARG A 53 -8.62 17.72 -5.95
CA ARG A 53 -7.85 16.59 -5.42
C ARG A 53 -7.89 15.37 -6.33
N TRP A 54 -6.78 14.64 -6.32
CA TRP A 54 -6.61 13.35 -6.97
C TRP A 54 -7.01 12.24 -6.01
N ALA A 55 -7.98 11.41 -6.38
CA ALA A 55 -8.29 10.19 -5.65
C ALA A 55 -7.26 9.12 -6.00
N VAL A 56 -6.41 8.75 -5.04
CA VAL A 56 -5.36 7.74 -5.24
C VAL A 56 -5.60 6.52 -4.35
N LEU A 57 -5.69 5.35 -4.98
CA LEU A 57 -5.93 4.07 -4.34
C LEU A 57 -4.77 3.66 -3.43
N GLY A 58 -5.06 3.48 -2.15
CA GLY A 58 -4.19 2.91 -1.14
C GLY A 58 -4.64 1.50 -0.76
N HIS A 59 -4.04 0.49 -1.39
CA HIS A 59 -4.28 -0.93 -1.07
C HIS A 59 -3.24 -1.53 -0.10
N GLY A 60 -2.13 -0.82 0.14
CA GLY A 60 -1.07 -1.21 1.07
C GLY A 60 -0.93 -0.21 2.22
N SER A 61 0.32 0.17 2.54
CA SER A 61 0.63 1.10 3.63
C SER A 61 0.00 2.49 3.51
N ASN A 62 -0.42 2.92 2.32
CA ASN A 62 -0.99 4.27 2.12
C ASN A 62 -2.37 4.46 2.78
N ARG A 63 -3.00 3.38 3.23
CA ARG A 63 -4.21 3.42 4.07
C ARG A 63 -3.94 3.84 5.52
N ALA A 64 -2.69 3.82 5.96
CA ALA A 64 -2.32 3.93 7.36
C ALA A 64 -1.83 5.34 7.72
N PRO A 65 -2.38 5.99 8.77
CA PRO A 65 -1.95 7.31 9.21
C PRO A 65 -0.45 7.38 9.53
N GLY A 66 0.10 6.32 10.12
CA GLY A 66 1.53 6.24 10.43
C GLY A 66 2.42 6.30 9.19
N GLN A 67 1.96 5.75 8.05
CA GLN A 67 2.70 5.86 6.79
C GLN A 67 2.56 7.26 6.18
N LEU A 68 1.36 7.83 6.21
CA LEU A 68 1.15 9.22 5.76
C LEU A 68 2.00 10.19 6.57
N ALA A 69 2.11 10.00 7.90
CA ALA A 69 2.99 10.79 8.76
C ALA A 69 4.47 10.70 8.34
N ARG A 70 4.96 9.53 7.90
CA ARG A 70 6.33 9.40 7.37
C ARG A 70 6.51 10.13 6.05
N LYS A 71 5.55 9.99 5.13
CA LYS A 71 5.62 10.59 3.79
C LYS A 71 5.49 12.12 3.81
N PHE A 72 4.55 12.62 4.62
CA PHE A 72 4.11 14.02 4.62
C PHE A 72 4.56 14.79 5.87
N ALA A 73 5.60 14.34 6.58
CA ALA A 73 6.09 14.94 7.83
C ALA A 73 6.36 16.46 7.77
N HIS A 74 6.66 16.99 6.58
CA HIS A 74 6.99 18.40 6.34
C HIS A 74 5.78 19.27 5.99
N PHE A 75 4.62 18.66 5.79
CA PHE A 75 3.38 19.38 5.52
C PHE A 75 2.74 19.72 6.87
N GLN A 76 2.23 20.94 7.01
CA GLN A 76 1.62 21.46 8.23
C GLN A 76 0.34 22.23 7.92
N GLY A 77 -0.57 22.30 8.89
CA GLY A 77 -1.82 23.05 8.73
C GLY A 77 -2.68 22.47 7.60
N THR A 78 -3.25 23.33 6.76
CA THR A 78 -4.10 22.91 5.63
C THR A 78 -3.35 22.08 4.59
N ASP A 79 -2.04 22.29 4.46
CA ASP A 79 -1.22 21.53 3.53
C ASP A 79 -1.07 20.06 3.96
N SER A 80 -1.19 19.76 5.26
CA SER A 80 -1.11 18.37 5.76
C SER A 80 -2.43 17.62 5.65
N GLU A 81 -3.52 18.30 5.25
CA GLU A 81 -4.86 17.72 5.16
C GLU A 81 -4.97 16.76 3.98
N ILE A 82 -5.09 15.48 4.29
CA ILE A 82 -5.36 14.40 3.33
C ILE A 82 -6.61 13.66 3.82
N PRO A 83 -7.78 13.91 3.21
CA PRO A 83 -8.93 13.05 3.40
C PRO A 83 -8.59 11.63 2.95
N VAL A 84 -8.98 10.65 3.75
CA VAL A 84 -8.83 9.23 3.43
C VAL A 84 -10.18 8.57 3.57
N THR A 85 -10.74 8.15 2.44
CA THR A 85 -12.04 7.46 2.40
C THR A 85 -11.85 5.98 2.09
N TYR A 86 -12.82 5.15 2.43
CA TYR A 86 -12.83 3.75 2.02
C TYR A 86 -13.83 3.51 0.89
N VAL A 87 -13.48 2.56 0.04
CA VAL A 87 -14.31 2.06 -1.05
C VAL A 87 -14.22 0.55 -1.08
N TRP A 88 -15.25 -0.10 -1.60
CA TRP A 88 -15.16 -1.47 -2.05
C TRP A 88 -14.90 -1.51 -3.54
N LEU A 89 -13.88 -2.25 -3.94
CA LEU A 89 -13.49 -2.46 -5.33
C LEU A 89 -13.81 -3.90 -5.70
N ASP A 90 -14.72 -4.09 -6.64
CA ASP A 90 -15.21 -5.38 -7.09
C ASP A 90 -14.32 -5.97 -8.20
N GLY A 91 -14.18 -7.30 -8.21
CA GLY A 91 -13.34 -8.04 -9.16
C GLY A 91 -11.84 -8.04 -8.84
N TYR A 92 -11.45 -7.62 -7.63
CA TYR A 92 -10.05 -7.50 -7.24
C TYR A 92 -9.75 -8.11 -5.88
N ASP A 93 -8.48 -8.51 -5.72
CA ASP A 93 -7.91 -8.83 -4.42
C ASP A 93 -6.60 -8.05 -4.16
N VAL A 94 -6.30 -7.83 -2.88
CA VAL A 94 -5.04 -7.26 -2.41
C VAL A 94 -4.19 -8.39 -1.83
N VAL A 95 -3.06 -8.62 -2.50
CA VAL A 95 -2.14 -9.73 -2.24
C VAL A 95 -0.75 -9.21 -1.94
N TYR A 96 0.15 -10.06 -1.48
CA TYR A 96 1.56 -9.72 -1.36
C TYR A 96 2.24 -9.69 -2.72
N SER A 97 3.14 -8.75 -2.94
CA SER A 97 3.98 -8.67 -4.12
C SER A 97 5.29 -9.42 -3.91
N ALA A 98 5.97 -9.79 -4.99
CA ALA A 98 7.34 -10.33 -4.94
C ALA A 98 8.40 -9.23 -4.72
N HIS A 99 8.13 -8.28 -3.81
CA HIS A 99 8.99 -7.15 -3.50
C HIS A 99 9.26 -7.05 -1.99
N VAL A 100 10.55 -7.04 -1.64
CA VAL A 100 11.05 -6.71 -0.31
C VAL A 100 11.41 -5.23 -0.27
N THR A 101 10.70 -4.44 0.52
CA THR A 101 10.95 -2.99 0.64
C THR A 101 12.29 -2.68 1.31
N ALA A 102 12.78 -1.45 1.18
CA ALA A 102 13.99 -0.99 1.85
C ALA A 102 13.92 -1.10 3.39
N TYR A 103 12.72 -1.12 3.96
CA TYR A 103 12.47 -1.32 5.38
C TYR A 103 12.10 -2.77 5.73
N GLY A 104 12.32 -3.73 4.83
CA GLY A 104 12.24 -5.17 5.09
C GLY A 104 10.83 -5.78 5.07
N ALA A 105 9.82 -5.02 4.66
CA ALA A 105 8.46 -5.54 4.49
C ALA A 105 8.31 -6.24 3.13
N ILE A 106 7.43 -7.23 3.05
CA ILE A 106 6.85 -7.66 1.78
C ILE A 106 5.71 -6.69 1.42
N ALA A 107 5.81 -6.01 0.28
CA ALA A 107 4.83 -5.01 -0.13
C ALA A 107 3.53 -5.67 -0.65
N SER A 108 2.48 -4.87 -0.81
CA SER A 108 1.23 -5.29 -1.44
C SER A 108 1.25 -5.14 -2.95
N ASN A 109 0.45 -5.95 -3.64
CA ASN A 109 0.02 -5.76 -5.02
C ASN A 109 -1.51 -5.79 -5.10
N LEU A 110 -2.05 -5.23 -6.18
CA LEU A 110 -3.44 -5.42 -6.57
C LEU A 110 -3.50 -6.42 -7.73
N THR A 111 -4.42 -7.37 -7.68
CA THR A 111 -4.58 -8.35 -8.77
C THR A 111 -6.06 -8.62 -9.05
N TYR A 112 -6.40 -8.74 -10.32
CA TYR A 112 -7.75 -9.07 -10.76
C TYR A 112 -8.12 -10.47 -10.29
N ALA A 113 -9.22 -10.56 -9.56
CA ALA A 113 -9.72 -11.76 -8.92
C ALA A 113 -11.26 -11.76 -9.04
N PRO A 114 -11.83 -12.33 -10.13
CA PRO A 114 -13.26 -12.40 -10.33
C PRO A 114 -13.99 -13.02 -9.12
N GLY A 115 -15.08 -12.39 -8.70
CA GLY A 115 -15.87 -12.84 -7.54
C GLY A 115 -15.31 -12.41 -6.17
N CYS A 116 -14.15 -11.74 -6.14
CA CYS A 116 -13.64 -11.09 -4.94
C CYS A 116 -13.91 -9.59 -4.99
N ARG A 117 -14.24 -8.99 -3.83
CA ARG A 117 -14.20 -7.54 -3.64
C ARG A 117 -13.37 -7.20 -2.41
N VAL A 118 -12.61 -6.11 -2.49
CA VAL A 118 -11.71 -5.66 -1.43
C VAL A 118 -12.04 -4.26 -0.97
N ARG A 119 -11.88 -4.03 0.32
CA ARG A 119 -12.06 -2.70 0.91
C ARG A 119 -10.72 -1.99 1.00
N VAL A 120 -10.54 -0.99 0.14
CA VAL A 120 -9.29 -0.23 -0.02
C VAL A 120 -9.52 1.25 0.27
N ALA A 121 -8.44 1.98 0.56
CA ALA A 121 -8.53 3.40 0.84
C ALA A 121 -8.39 4.22 -0.44
N LEU A 122 -9.01 5.40 -0.49
CA LEU A 122 -8.66 6.49 -1.40
C LEU A 122 -8.02 7.61 -0.58
N THR A 123 -6.77 7.96 -0.89
CA THR A 123 -6.14 9.18 -0.39
C THR A 123 -6.43 10.32 -1.35
N TRP A 124 -7.06 11.39 -0.88
CA TRP A 124 -7.43 12.54 -1.70
C TRP A 124 -6.33 13.60 -1.64
N LEU A 125 -5.52 13.69 -2.68
CA LEU A 125 -4.28 14.46 -2.68
C LEU A 125 -4.41 15.74 -3.50
N THR A 126 -3.96 16.87 -2.97
CA THR A 126 -3.72 18.06 -3.81
C THR A 126 -2.55 17.81 -4.76
N ASP A 127 -2.39 18.62 -5.81
CA ASP A 127 -1.25 18.51 -6.74
C ASP A 127 0.11 18.46 -6.01
N ARG A 128 0.28 19.28 -4.97
CA ARG A 128 1.51 19.33 -4.19
C ARG A 128 1.74 18.06 -3.38
N GLN A 129 0.67 17.47 -2.85
CA GLN A 129 0.73 16.20 -2.12
C GLN A 129 0.95 15.03 -3.08
N LEU A 130 0.39 15.09 -4.29
CA LEU A 130 0.59 14.08 -5.32
C LEU A 130 2.05 14.03 -5.79
N VAL A 131 2.68 15.19 -6.05
CA VAL A 131 4.13 15.28 -6.33
C VAL A 131 4.95 14.58 -5.24
N ARG A 132 4.62 14.85 -3.97
CA ARG A 132 5.29 14.17 -2.85
C ARG A 132 4.99 12.67 -2.83
N MET A 133 3.78 12.24 -3.17
CA MET A 133 3.45 10.82 -3.24
C MET A 133 4.31 10.11 -4.29
N HIS A 134 4.48 10.69 -5.49
CA HIS A 134 5.35 10.14 -6.55
C HIS A 134 6.79 9.92 -6.08
N GLU A 135 7.38 10.89 -5.37
CA GLU A 135 8.73 10.76 -4.80
C GLU A 135 8.88 9.52 -3.89
N THR A 136 7.79 9.10 -3.23
CA THR A 136 7.80 8.00 -2.25
C THR A 136 7.43 6.64 -2.83
N GLU A 137 6.72 6.60 -3.95
CA GLU A 137 6.32 5.35 -4.62
C GLU A 137 7.41 4.82 -5.57
N GLY A 138 8.42 5.62 -5.86
CA GLY A 138 9.58 5.21 -6.64
C GLY A 138 9.23 5.02 -8.11
N SER A 139 9.56 3.87 -8.68
CA SER A 139 9.43 3.59 -10.12
C SER A 139 8.11 2.94 -10.53
N TYR A 140 7.10 2.91 -9.66
CA TYR A 140 5.80 2.34 -10.00
C TYR A 140 5.10 3.18 -11.07
N ALA A 141 4.41 2.50 -11.99
CA ALA A 141 3.62 3.17 -13.01
C ALA A 141 2.43 3.86 -12.35
N PHE A 142 2.21 5.14 -12.67
CA PHE A 142 1.03 5.87 -12.21
C PHE A 142 -0.01 5.90 -13.33
N GLY A 143 -1.27 5.71 -12.97
CA GLY A 143 -2.35 5.63 -13.95
C GLY A 143 -3.72 5.64 -13.32
N ARG A 144 -4.75 5.58 -14.16
CA ARG A 144 -6.16 5.56 -13.76
C ARG A 144 -6.74 4.15 -13.85
N LEU A 145 -7.69 3.84 -12.99
CA LEU A 145 -8.56 2.67 -13.13
C LEU A 145 -9.81 3.06 -13.92
N ASP A 146 -10.05 2.40 -15.05
CA ASP A 146 -11.16 2.68 -15.95
C ASP A 146 -12.11 1.49 -16.07
N GLY A 147 -13.42 1.73 -16.00
CA GLY A 147 -14.44 0.67 -16.08
C GLY A 147 -14.47 -0.29 -14.89
N VAL A 148 -13.95 0.10 -13.73
CA VAL A 148 -14.05 -0.69 -12.49
C VAL A 148 -15.41 -0.48 -11.80
N ASP A 149 -15.91 -1.52 -11.14
CA ASP A 149 -17.05 -1.40 -10.22
C ASP A 149 -16.54 -1.06 -8.83
N ILE A 150 -16.98 0.08 -8.31
CA ILE A 150 -16.50 0.70 -7.08
C ILE A 150 -17.67 1.28 -6.29
N GLN A 151 -17.77 0.86 -5.03
CA GLN A 151 -18.80 1.34 -4.11
C GLN A 151 -18.16 2.18 -3.01
N THR A 152 -18.56 3.45 -2.91
CA THR A 152 -18.09 4.36 -1.86
C THR A 152 -18.71 4.02 -0.50
N ASP A 153 -17.88 3.97 0.55
CA ASP A 153 -18.37 3.91 1.93
C ASP A 153 -18.68 5.33 2.48
N ALA A 154 -17.83 6.32 2.16
CA ALA A 154 -18.01 7.72 2.57
C ALA A 154 -17.21 8.69 1.69
N GLY A 155 -17.59 9.97 1.68
CA GLY A 155 -16.98 11.02 0.86
C GLY A 155 -17.62 11.12 -0.53
N PRO A 156 -16.94 11.73 -1.51
CA PRO A 156 -17.44 11.82 -2.88
C PRO A 156 -17.66 10.43 -3.49
N GLU A 157 -18.66 10.34 -4.36
CA GLU A 157 -18.92 9.11 -5.11
C GLU A 157 -17.73 8.77 -6.00
N ALA A 158 -17.12 7.61 -5.75
CA ALA A 158 -15.93 7.17 -6.46
C ALA A 158 -16.25 6.83 -7.92
N ALA A 159 -17.50 6.45 -8.21
CA ALA A 159 -17.98 6.20 -9.57
C ALA A 159 -17.97 7.47 -10.45
N ASP A 160 -18.07 8.65 -9.84
CA ASP A 160 -18.02 9.95 -10.54
C ASP A 160 -16.61 10.58 -10.49
N THR A 161 -15.61 9.84 -10.01
CA THR A 161 -14.25 10.33 -9.79
C THR A 161 -13.23 9.52 -10.58
N ASP A 162 -12.24 10.19 -11.16
CA ASP A 162 -11.07 9.51 -11.71
C ASP A 162 -10.22 8.91 -10.58
N VAL A 163 -10.32 7.59 -10.38
CA VAL A 163 -9.55 6.85 -9.38
C VAL A 163 -8.20 6.45 -9.97
N HIS A 164 -7.14 6.88 -9.31
CA HIS A 164 -5.76 6.64 -9.72
C HIS A 164 -5.09 5.59 -8.85
N MET A 165 -4.03 4.96 -9.33
CA MET A 165 -3.22 4.04 -8.53
C MET A 165 -1.76 4.01 -8.99
N TYR A 166 -0.91 3.46 -8.11
CA TYR A 166 0.44 3.07 -8.46
C TYR A 166 0.47 1.56 -8.71
N LEU A 167 0.91 1.15 -9.90
CA LEU A 167 1.05 -0.24 -10.29
C LEU A 167 2.53 -0.64 -10.29
N SER A 168 2.85 -1.65 -9.49
CA SER A 168 4.17 -2.26 -9.45
C SER A 168 4.31 -3.38 -10.50
N ASP A 169 5.50 -3.48 -11.08
CA ASP A 169 5.92 -4.55 -11.99
C ASP A 169 6.52 -5.77 -11.26
N HIS A 170 6.56 -5.76 -9.93
CA HIS A 170 7.15 -6.87 -9.16
C HIS A 170 6.33 -8.17 -9.21
N GLY A 171 5.07 -8.12 -9.62
CA GLY A 171 4.18 -9.27 -9.65
C GLY A 171 3.71 -9.72 -8.26
N CYS A 172 2.81 -10.70 -8.24
CA CYS A 172 2.23 -11.30 -7.04
C CYS A 172 3.12 -12.42 -6.51
N LEU A 173 3.38 -12.39 -5.20
CA LEU A 173 4.02 -13.50 -4.50
C LEU A 173 3.09 -14.71 -4.48
N LEU A 174 3.62 -15.87 -4.89
CA LEU A 174 2.87 -17.11 -4.94
C LEU A 174 3.22 -18.06 -3.79
N ASP A 175 2.19 -18.72 -3.27
CA ASP A 175 2.30 -19.89 -2.41
C ASP A 175 1.47 -21.04 -2.98
N ASP A 176 2.08 -22.22 -3.12
CA ASP A 176 1.48 -23.37 -3.81
C ASP A 176 0.80 -23.03 -5.15
N GLY A 177 1.41 -22.11 -5.90
CA GLY A 177 0.93 -21.68 -7.23
C GLY A 177 -0.16 -20.61 -7.23
N ALA A 178 -0.61 -20.12 -6.07
CA ALA A 178 -1.65 -19.09 -5.95
C ALA A 178 -1.14 -17.82 -5.24
N PRO A 179 -1.65 -16.62 -5.58
CA PRO A 179 -1.35 -15.41 -4.83
C PRO A 179 -1.71 -15.50 -3.35
N VAL A 180 -0.95 -14.83 -2.49
CA VAL A 180 -1.20 -14.77 -1.05
C VAL A 180 -1.88 -13.45 -0.69
N GLY A 181 -3.12 -13.52 -0.20
CA GLY A 181 -3.90 -12.37 0.26
C GLY A 181 -3.33 -11.72 1.52
N ILE A 182 -3.51 -10.40 1.66
CA ILE A 182 -3.13 -9.68 2.87
C ILE A 182 -4.27 -9.75 3.89
N GLN A 183 -4.01 -10.35 5.06
CA GLN A 183 -5.02 -10.55 6.11
C GLN A 183 -5.60 -9.22 6.63
N ALA A 184 -4.77 -8.18 6.73
CA ALA A 184 -5.19 -6.88 7.26
C ALA A 184 -6.13 -6.08 6.34
N VAL A 185 -6.29 -6.51 5.08
CA VAL A 185 -7.19 -5.88 4.11
C VAL A 185 -8.48 -6.70 4.02
N ARG A 186 -9.61 -6.04 4.32
CA ARG A 186 -10.92 -6.70 4.31
C ARG A 186 -11.29 -7.07 2.87
N ALA A 187 -11.80 -8.29 2.70
CA ALA A 187 -12.25 -8.81 1.43
C ALA A 187 -13.51 -9.67 1.61
N GLN A 188 -14.32 -9.76 0.56
CA GLN A 188 -15.43 -10.71 0.46
C GLN A 188 -15.21 -11.56 -0.80
N GLY A 189 -15.57 -12.85 -0.74
CA GLY A 189 -15.36 -13.78 -1.86
C GLY A 189 -13.90 -14.12 -2.17
N ARG A 190 -12.96 -13.78 -1.27
CA ARG A 190 -11.53 -14.09 -1.44
C ARG A 190 -11.31 -15.61 -1.45
N SER A 191 -10.69 -16.10 -2.52
CA SER A 191 -10.24 -17.50 -2.66
C SER A 191 -8.78 -17.71 -2.25
N HIS A 192 -7.98 -16.64 -2.23
CA HIS A 192 -6.56 -16.70 -1.86
C HIS A 192 -6.37 -16.98 -0.37
N ARG A 193 -5.39 -17.83 -0.04
CA ARG A 193 -4.87 -17.98 1.32
C ARG A 193 -4.42 -16.61 1.83
N VAL A 194 -4.74 -16.29 3.08
CA VAL A 194 -4.30 -15.05 3.71
C VAL A 194 -3.16 -15.29 4.70
N LEU A 195 -2.23 -14.35 4.75
CA LEU A 195 -1.20 -14.26 5.79
C LEU A 195 -1.17 -12.85 6.37
N ASP A 196 -0.70 -12.73 7.60
CA ASP A 196 -0.21 -11.47 8.14
C ASP A 196 1.25 -11.24 7.70
N GLN A 197 1.80 -10.10 8.11
CA GLN A 197 3.11 -9.69 7.66
C GLN A 197 4.26 -10.58 8.16
N PRO A 198 4.36 -10.94 9.45
CA PRO A 198 5.34 -11.92 9.89
C PRO A 198 5.16 -13.28 9.18
N GLY A 199 3.93 -13.73 8.97
CA GLY A 199 3.62 -14.97 8.28
C GLY A 199 4.14 -15.00 6.84
N VAL A 200 3.92 -13.94 6.06
CA VAL A 200 4.45 -13.88 4.69
C VAL A 200 5.98 -13.71 4.66
N GLN A 201 6.57 -13.01 5.64
CA GLN A 201 8.02 -12.89 5.73
C GLN A 201 8.67 -14.25 6.06
N GLU A 202 8.03 -15.05 6.91
CA GLU A 202 8.48 -16.42 7.20
C GLU A 202 8.32 -17.34 5.98
N LEU A 203 7.21 -17.20 5.24
CA LEU A 203 7.04 -17.88 3.96
C LEU A 203 8.16 -17.54 2.97
N VAL A 204 8.48 -16.26 2.80
CA VAL A 204 9.58 -15.79 1.94
C VAL A 204 10.93 -16.32 2.44
N ARG A 205 11.18 -16.30 3.75
CA ARG A 205 12.39 -16.86 4.35
C ARG A 205 12.55 -18.33 3.99
N HIS A 206 11.50 -19.14 4.12
CA HIS A 206 11.53 -20.55 3.73
C HIS A 206 11.74 -20.75 2.23
N LYS A 207 11.01 -20.01 1.37
CA LYS A 207 11.14 -20.11 -0.10
C LYS A 207 12.56 -19.80 -0.57
N LEU A 208 13.24 -18.86 0.08
CA LEU A 208 14.60 -18.45 -0.28
C LEU A 208 15.68 -19.22 0.48
N SER A 209 15.33 -20.28 1.22
CA SER A 209 16.26 -21.05 2.06
C SER A 209 17.07 -20.15 3.02
N GLY A 210 16.42 -19.11 3.54
CA GLY A 210 17.04 -18.11 4.41
C GLY A 210 17.52 -18.74 5.73
N ALA A 211 18.82 -18.59 6.02
CA ALA A 211 19.41 -19.03 7.27
C ALA A 211 19.00 -18.13 8.45
N GLY A 212 19.12 -18.67 9.67
CA GLY A 212 18.79 -17.97 10.91
C GLY A 212 17.28 -17.85 11.17
N ASP A 213 16.95 -17.06 12.19
CA ASP A 213 15.57 -16.72 12.51
C ASP A 213 15.02 -15.61 11.59
N LEU A 214 13.72 -15.35 11.72
CA LEU A 214 13.01 -14.33 10.94
C LEU A 214 13.63 -12.94 11.09
N ASP A 215 14.06 -12.57 12.30
CA ASP A 215 14.53 -11.22 12.63
C ASP A 215 15.88 -10.96 11.98
N THR A 216 16.79 -11.94 12.06
CA THR A 216 18.07 -11.94 11.35
C THR A 216 17.84 -11.87 9.84
N PHE A 217 16.90 -12.65 9.32
CA PHE A 217 16.56 -12.63 7.90
C PHE A 217 16.09 -11.24 7.44
N ILE A 218 15.19 -10.59 8.17
CA ILE A 218 14.67 -9.25 7.86
C ILE A 218 15.79 -8.20 7.97
N LEU A 219 16.52 -8.17 9.08
CA LEU A 219 17.57 -7.18 9.33
C LEU A 219 18.68 -7.26 8.30
N HIS A 220 19.00 -8.45 7.80
CA HIS A 220 20.00 -8.64 6.74
C HIS A 220 19.58 -7.97 5.42
N ALA A 221 18.31 -8.11 5.00
CA ALA A 221 17.80 -7.41 3.81
C ALA A 221 17.70 -5.89 4.00
N ILE A 222 17.54 -5.41 5.23
CA ILE A 222 17.56 -3.98 5.54
C ILE A 222 19.00 -3.44 5.45
N ALA A 223 19.95 -4.16 6.03
CA ALA A 223 21.35 -3.74 6.11
C ALA A 223 22.09 -3.81 4.77
N ASP A 224 21.76 -4.81 3.93
CA ASP A 224 22.44 -5.06 2.66
C ASP A 224 21.49 -4.92 1.46
N PRO A 225 21.59 -3.80 0.70
CA PRO A 225 20.85 -3.61 -0.55
C PRO A 225 21.07 -4.70 -1.59
N ASP A 226 22.27 -5.25 -1.71
CA ASP A 226 22.57 -6.25 -2.74
C ASP A 226 21.88 -7.58 -2.42
N THR A 227 21.95 -8.01 -1.16
CA THR A 227 21.15 -9.14 -0.69
C THR A 227 19.66 -8.91 -0.93
N ARG A 228 19.13 -7.71 -0.60
CA ARG A 228 17.71 -7.42 -0.82
C ARG A 228 17.33 -7.53 -2.30
N MET A 229 18.13 -6.96 -3.20
CA MET A 229 17.91 -7.04 -4.64
C MET A 229 18.00 -8.47 -5.16
N GLN A 230 18.93 -9.28 -4.65
CA GLN A 230 19.01 -10.70 -4.99
C GLN A 230 17.72 -11.45 -4.60
N ARG A 231 17.20 -11.21 -3.38
CA ARG A 231 15.95 -11.82 -2.92
C ARG A 231 14.76 -11.39 -3.79
N ILE A 232 14.68 -10.10 -4.14
CA ILE A 232 13.63 -9.59 -5.05
C ILE A 232 13.68 -10.33 -6.39
N ARG A 233 14.86 -10.46 -7.02
CA ARG A 233 15.00 -11.20 -8.29
C ARG A 233 14.57 -12.66 -8.19
N GLN A 234 14.93 -13.34 -7.09
CA GLN A 234 14.52 -14.73 -6.85
C GLN A 234 13.01 -14.86 -6.70
N LEU A 235 12.36 -13.92 -6.01
CA LEU A 235 10.90 -13.92 -5.87
C LEU A 235 10.22 -13.62 -7.21
N GLN A 236 10.70 -12.62 -7.95
CA GLN A 236 10.15 -12.23 -9.25
C GLN A 236 10.24 -13.35 -10.29
N ALA A 237 11.28 -14.20 -10.24
CA ALA A 237 11.44 -15.34 -11.15
C ALA A 237 10.30 -16.37 -11.05
N HIS A 238 9.55 -16.37 -9.96
CA HIS A 238 8.41 -17.27 -9.71
C HIS A 238 7.11 -16.53 -9.43
N ALA A 239 7.08 -15.20 -9.63
CA ALA A 239 5.90 -14.39 -9.38
C ALA A 239 4.89 -14.54 -10.52
N GLN A 240 3.61 -14.47 -10.19
CA GLN A 240 2.59 -14.22 -11.20
C GLN A 240 2.66 -12.73 -11.61
N PRO A 241 2.69 -12.39 -12.91
CA PRO A 241 2.65 -11.00 -13.33
C PRO A 241 1.44 -10.25 -12.76
N SER A 242 1.63 -8.97 -12.43
CA SER A 242 0.53 -8.10 -12.03
C SER A 242 -0.52 -8.09 -13.13
N HIS A 243 -1.78 -8.37 -12.79
CA HIS A 243 -2.89 -8.37 -13.72
C HIS A 243 -3.96 -7.41 -13.23
N VAL A 244 -4.00 -6.22 -13.83
CA VAL A 244 -4.95 -5.15 -13.54
C VAL A 244 -5.49 -4.65 -14.88
N PRO A 245 -6.47 -5.36 -15.48
CA PRO A 245 -6.90 -5.11 -16.87
C PRO A 245 -7.56 -3.74 -17.07
N HIS A 246 -8.01 -3.12 -15.97
CA HIS A 246 -8.63 -1.80 -15.95
C HIS A 246 -7.62 -0.66 -15.76
N PHE A 247 -6.32 -0.95 -15.62
CA PHE A 247 -5.29 0.07 -15.43
C PHE A 247 -4.90 0.71 -16.76
N VAL A 248 -5.03 2.04 -16.83
CA VAL A 248 -4.63 2.87 -17.95
C VAL A 248 -3.47 3.78 -17.48
N PRO A 249 -2.23 3.58 -17.98
CA PRO A 249 -1.10 4.43 -17.62
C PRO A 249 -1.32 5.89 -18.01
N LEU A 250 -0.79 6.82 -17.21
CA LEU A 250 -0.74 8.26 -17.51
C LEU A 250 0.66 8.71 -17.97
#